data_AF-A0A1F9B773-F1
#
_entry.id   AF-A0A1F9B773-F1
#
_cell.length_a   1.000
_cell.length_b   1.000
_cell.length_c   1.000
_cell.angle_alpha   90.00
_cell.angle_beta   90.00
_cell.angle_gamma   90.00
#
_symmetry.space_group_name_H-M   'P 1'
#
loop_
_entity.id
_entity.type
_entity.pdbx_description
1 polymer ?
#
loop_
_entity_poly.entity_id
_entity_poly.type
_entity_poly.pdbx_seq_one_letter_code
_entity_poly.pdbx_strand_id
1 'polypeptide(L)' 'MKEVETKEDIYNRAQNQHSTLDRRLQMLLKKPYLTVEEELESKVLKKQKLYFKDIMERAKEEMDKGET' A
#
# COMPACT_ATOMS: atom_id res chain seq x y z
N MET A 1 17.95 12.60 -15.45
CA MET A 1 17.37 13.62 -14.56
C MET A 1 16.88 12.89 -13.31
N LYS A 2 17.38 13.24 -12.11
CA LYS A 2 16.73 12.79 -10.87
C LYS A 2 15.54 13.73 -10.69
N GLU A 3 14.37 13.30 -11.14
CA GLU A 3 13.12 13.98 -10.77
C GLU A 3 13.06 13.99 -9.25
N VAL A 4 13.02 15.19 -8.67
CA VAL A 4 12.81 15.34 -7.23
C VAL A 4 11.36 14.94 -7.00
N GLU A 5 11.16 13.68 -6.65
CA GLU A 5 9.85 13.11 -6.38
C GLU A 5 9.20 13.92 -5.26
N THR A 6 8.06 14.55 -5.55
CA THR A 6 7.36 15.37 -4.55
C THR A 6 6.70 14.49 -3.49
N LYS A 7 6.36 15.06 -2.34
CA LYS A 7 5.64 14.34 -1.28
C LYS A 7 4.31 13.77 -1.78
N GLU A 8 3.63 14.52 -2.64
CA GLU A 8 2.40 14.10 -3.33
C GLU A 8 2.65 12.92 -4.28
N ASP A 9 3.77 12.91 -5.02
CA ASP A 9 4.13 11.79 -5.89
C ASP A 9 4.37 10.50 -5.09
N ILE A 10 5.06 10.60 -3.94
CA ILE A 10 5.31 9.47 -3.03
C ILE A 10 3.98 8.94 -2.50
N TYR A 11 3.08 9.84 -2.06
CA TYR A 11 1.76 9.46 -1.58
C TYR A 11 0.94 8.76 -2.67
N ASN A 12 0.87 9.34 -3.88
CA ASN A 12 0.11 8.79 -5.00
C ASN A 12 0.65 7.42 -5.44
N ARG A 13 1.97 7.23 -5.46
CA ARG A 13 2.58 5.92 -5.75
C ARG A 13 2.24 4.90 -4.67
N ALA A 14 2.37 5.25 -3.40
CA ALA A 14 2.03 4.38 -2.28
C ALA A 14 0.54 4.01 -2.28
N GLN A 15 -0.35 4.97 -2.60
CA GLN A 15 -1.79 4.75 -2.72
C GLN A 15 -2.13 3.78 -3.85
N ASN A 16 -1.49 3.91 -5.01
CA ASN A 16 -1.68 3.00 -6.14
C ASN A 16 -1.23 1.56 -5.79
N GLN A 17 -0.08 1.42 -5.14
CA GLN A 17 0.42 0.12 -4.68
C GLN A 17 -0.51 -0.49 -3.62
N HIS A 18 -0.90 0.29 -2.62
CA HIS A 18 -1.85 -0.12 -1.58
C HIS A 18 -3.18 -0.61 -2.18
N SER A 19 -3.73 0.13 -3.15
CA SER A 19 -4.99 -0.21 -3.82
C SER A 19 -4.88 -1.48 -4.66
N THR A 20 -3.76 -1.69 -5.33
CA THR A 20 -3.50 -2.90 -6.12
C THR A 20 -3.43 -4.14 -5.23
N LEU A 21 -2.71 -4.04 -4.11
CA LEU A 21 -2.60 -5.11 -3.13
C LEU A 21 -3.95 -5.40 -2.45
N ASP A 22 -4.75 -4.38 -2.19
CA ASP A 22 -6.10 -4.55 -1.66
C ASP A 22 -6.99 -5.34 -2.61
N ARG A 23 -7.01 -4.99 -3.90
CA ARG A 23 -7.78 -5.72 -4.91
C ARG A 23 -7.40 -7.20 -4.94
N ARG A 24 -6.11 -7.52 -4.91
CA ARG A 24 -5.63 -8.91 -4.90
C ARG A 24 -6.06 -9.63 -3.62
N LEU A 25 -5.93 -8.98 -2.47
CA LEU A 25 -6.36 -9.54 -1.19
C LEU A 25 -7.88 -9.82 -1.18
N GLN A 26 -8.70 -8.89 -1.70
CA GLN A 26 -10.15 -9.07 -1.82
C GLN A 26 -10.51 -10.25 -2.74
N MET A 27 -9.76 -10.46 -3.83
CA MET A 27 -9.96 -11.63 -4.70
C MET A 27 -9.69 -12.95 -3.98
N LEU A 28 -8.66 -13.01 -3.13
CA LEU A 28 -8.38 -14.18 -2.31
C LEU A 28 -9.47 -14.37 -1.23
N LEU A 29 -9.87 -13.31 -0.53
CA LEU A 29 -10.90 -13.39 0.52
C LEU A 29 -12.29 -13.80 0.01
N LYS A 30 -12.58 -13.59 -1.28
CA LYS A 30 -13.82 -14.05 -1.92
C LYS A 30 -13.84 -15.55 -2.19
N LYS A 31 -12.69 -16.23 -2.16
CA LYS A 31 -12.64 -17.68 -2.34
C LYS A 31 -13.10 -18.37 -1.05
N PRO A 32 -14.00 -19.36 -1.12
CA PRO A 32 -14.48 -20.07 0.06
C PRO A 32 -13.39 -20.90 0.74
N TYR A 33 -12.39 -21.35 -0.02
CA TYR A 33 -11.21 -22.06 0.47
C TYR A 33 -9.97 -21.56 -0.27
N LEU A 34 -8.87 -21.43 0.45
CA LEU A 34 -7.57 -21.03 -0.09
C LEU A 34 -6.62 -22.21 -0.06
N THR A 35 -5.75 -22.30 -1.06
CA THR A 35 -4.60 -23.20 -0.97
C THR A 35 -3.57 -22.66 0.02
N VAL A 36 -2.63 -23.50 0.45
CA VAL A 36 -1.53 -23.09 1.35
C VAL A 36 -0.73 -21.91 0.76
N GLU A 37 -0.52 -21.92 -0.56
CA GLU A 37 0.16 -20.84 -1.27
C GLU A 37 -0.64 -19.53 -1.24
N GLU A 38 -1.95 -19.61 -1.42
CA GLU A 38 -2.84 -18.45 -1.38
C GLU A 38 -3.01 -17.88 0.05
N GLU A 39 -3.00 -18.73 1.07
CA GLU A 39 -2.96 -18.27 2.47
C GLU A 39 -1.66 -17.53 2.76
N LEU A 40 -0.52 -18.05 2.29
CA LEU A 40 0.77 -17.39 2.41
C LEU A 40 0.76 -16.05 1.65
N GLU A 41 0.22 -16.03 0.43
CA GLU A 41 0.04 -14.83 -0.38
C GLU A 41 -0.79 -13.80 0.39
N SER A 42 -1.91 -14.20 0.99
CA SER A 42 -2.77 -13.29 1.78
C SER A 42 -2.03 -12.65 2.96
N LYS A 43 -1.14 -13.40 3.63
CA LYS A 43 -0.31 -12.90 4.73
C LYS A 43 0.75 -11.91 4.23
N VAL A 44 1.37 -12.21 3.10
CA VAL A 44 2.36 -11.32 2.46
C VAL A 44 1.69 -10.03 1.99
N LEU A 45 0.54 -10.13 1.30
CA LEU A 45 -0.24 -8.98 0.83
C LEU A 45 -0.64 -8.07 1.99
N LYS A 46 -1.09 -8.63 3.13
CA LYS A 46 -1.42 -7.84 4.33
C LYS A 46 -0.22 -7.06 4.86
N LYS A 47 0.97 -7.68 4.92
CA LYS A 47 2.21 -7.01 5.35
C LYS A 47 2.61 -5.89 4.38
N GLN A 48 2.55 -6.16 3.08
CA GLN A 48 2.87 -5.15 2.06
C GLN A 48 1.87 -3.98 2.10
N LYS A 49 0.57 -4.25 2.29
CA LYS A 49 -0.44 -3.20 2.49
C LYS A 49 -0.12 -2.32 3.70
N LEU A 50 0.24 -2.93 4.82
CA LEU A 50 0.62 -2.18 6.03
C LEU A 50 1.83 -1.28 5.74
N TYR A 51 2.85 -1.80 5.07
CA TYR A 51 4.03 -1.02 4.67
C TYR A 51 3.66 0.21 3.83
N PHE A 52 2.81 0.06 2.80
CA PHE A 52 2.38 1.20 1.99
C PHE A 52 1.44 2.16 2.75
N LYS A 53 0.66 1.66 3.69
CA LYS A 53 -0.12 2.50 4.62
C LYS A 53 0.80 3.38 5.47
N ASP A 54 1.85 2.80 6.03
CA ASP A 54 2.82 3.54 6.84
C ASP A 54 3.55 4.62 6.01
N ILE A 55 3.86 4.33 4.73
CA ILE A 55 4.42 5.34 3.80
C ILE A 55 3.43 6.46 3.55
N MET A 56 2.16 6.14 3.30
CA MET A 56 1.11 7.15 3.10
C MET A 56 0.91 8.02 4.34
N GLU A 57 0.90 7.43 5.54
CA GLU A 57 0.77 8.17 6.81
C GLU A 57 1.96 9.11 7.01
N ARG A 58 3.19 8.65 6.78
CA ARG A 58 4.38 9.52 6.84
C ARG A 58 4.34 10.64 5.81
N ALA A 59 4.00 10.33 4.56
CA ALA A 59 3.88 11.34 3.51
C ALA A 59 2.83 12.40 3.86
N LYS A 60 1.69 11.96 4.44
CA LYS A 60 0.63 12.85 4.91
C LYS A 60 1.09 13.74 6.07
N GLU A 61 1.70 13.17 7.10
CA GLU A 61 2.26 13.94 8.23
C GLU A 61 3.28 14.98 7.77
N GLU A 62 4.11 14.63 6.79
CA GLU A 62 5.10 15.54 6.21
C GLU A 62 4.49 16.62 5.32
N MET A 63 3.31 16.38 4.74
CA MET A 63 2.54 17.41 4.04
C MET A 63 1.89 18.37 5.04
N ASP A 64 1.23 17.82 6.08
CA ASP A 64 0.55 18.61 7.12
C ASP A 64 1.54 19.50 7.91
N LYS A 65 2.77 19.03 8.16
CA LYS A 65 3.83 19.82 8.83
C LYS A 65 4.41 20.95 7.96
N GLY A 66 4.23 20.90 6.64
CA GLY A 66 4.70 21.93 5.72
C GLY A 66 3.80 23.18 5.67
N GLU A 67 2.62 23.13 6.30
CA GLU A 67 1.63 24.22 6.32
C GLU A 67 1.68 25.10 7.60
N THR A 68 2.70 24.93 8.45
CA THR A 68 2.97 25.78 9.64
C THR A 68 4.30 26.50 9.54
#